data_AF-A0A972S2Y7-F1
#
_entry.id   AF-A0A972S2Y7-F1
#
_cell.length_a   1.000
_cell.length_b   1.000
_cell.length_c   1.000
_cell.angle_alpha   90.00
_cell.angle_beta   90.00
_cell.angle_gamma   90.00
#
_symmetry.space_group_name_H-M   'P 1'
#
loop_
_entity.id
_entity.type
_entity.pdbx_description
1 polymer ?
#
loop_
_entity_poly.entity_id
_entity_poly.type
_entity_poly.pdbx_seq_one_letter_code
_entity_poly.pdbx_strand_id
1 'polypeptide(L)'
;VLEKDGKLIARIHLDYELIDKLFKADNTPESEVKAKIDKLLEDMRIETNKKLASFSKITKFVEQIEPFVKTPTKKIKRYLYVD
;
A
#
# COMPACT_ATOMS: atom_id res chain seq x y z
N VAL A 1 7.15 -0.91 -6.36
CA VAL A 1 8.21 -0.73 -5.33
C VAL A 1 9.24 0.19 -5.95
N LEU A 2 9.71 1.15 -5.17
CA LEU A 2 10.68 2.16 -5.56
C LEU A 2 11.87 2.06 -4.63
N GLU A 3 13.07 2.29 -5.17
CA GLU A 3 14.27 2.39 -4.37
C GLU A 3 14.57 3.87 -4.16
N LYS A 4 14.66 4.29 -2.90
CA LYS A 4 15.03 5.65 -2.51
C LYS A 4 16.12 5.58 -1.45
N ASP A 5 17.28 6.17 -1.73
CA ASP A 5 18.43 6.19 -0.82
C ASP A 5 18.85 4.80 -0.32
N GLY A 6 18.83 3.79 -1.22
CA GLY A 6 19.15 2.39 -0.90
C GLY A 6 18.08 1.65 -0.07
N LYS A 7 16.89 2.25 0.10
CA LYS A 7 15.76 1.67 0.83
C LYS A 7 14.59 1.42 -0.11
N LEU A 8 14.00 0.23 -0.01
CA LEU A 8 12.80 -0.13 -0.77
C LEU A 8 11.54 0.45 -0.12
N ILE A 9 10.75 1.17 -0.90
CA ILE A 9 9.45 1.74 -0.53
C ILE A 9 8.38 1.14 -1.43
N ALA A 10 7.31 0.60 -0.85
CA ALA A 10 6.18 0.08 -1.59
C ALA A 10 5.01 1.07 -1.54
N ARG A 11 4.47 1.43 -2.71
CA ARG A 11 3.19 2.13 -2.82
C ARG A 11 2.07 1.11 -2.99
N ILE A 12 1.05 1.21 -2.16
CA ILE A 12 -0.06 0.25 -2.11
C ILE A 12 -1.36 1.00 -2.31
N HIS A 13 -2.06 0.67 -3.38
CA HIS A 13 -3.43 1.10 -3.58
C HIS A 13 -4.35 0.03 -3.01
N LEU A 14 -5.07 0.40 -1.95
CA LEU A 14 -6.02 -0.49 -1.28
C LEU A 14 -7.33 -0.51 -2.05
N ASP A 15 -8.04 -1.63 -1.97
CA ASP A 15 -9.41 -1.72 -2.46
C ASP A 15 -10.34 -1.06 -1.44
N TYR A 16 -10.66 0.20 -1.67
CA TYR A 16 -11.52 0.99 -0.78
C TYR A 16 -12.93 0.43 -0.68
N GLU A 17 -13.45 -0.28 -1.68
CA GLU A 17 -14.77 -0.92 -1.56
C GLU A 17 -14.76 -2.06 -0.55
N LEU A 18 -13.65 -2.81 -0.50
CA LEU A 18 -13.46 -3.91 0.44
C LEU A 18 -13.17 -3.38 1.84
N ILE A 19 -12.28 -2.40 1.95
CA ILE A 19 -11.98 -1.65 3.19
C ILE A 19 -13.27 -1.06 3.76
N ASP A 20 -14.07 -0.39 2.93
CA ASP A 20 -15.37 0.13 3.32
C ASP A 20 -16.31 -0.98 3.80
N LYS A 21 -16.38 -2.14 3.14
CA LYS A 21 -17.22 -3.25 3.65
C LYS A 21 -16.76 -3.79 4.99
N LEU A 22 -15.44 -3.82 5.22
CA LEU A 22 -14.86 -4.23 6.50
C LEU A 22 -15.11 -3.21 7.62
N PHE A 23 -15.09 -1.91 7.31
CA PHE A 23 -15.17 -0.84 8.32
C PHE A 23 -16.54 -0.15 8.43
N LYS A 24 -17.41 -0.20 7.40
CA LYS A 24 -18.77 0.38 7.43
C LYS A 24 -19.73 -0.40 8.34
N ALA A 25 -19.38 -1.62 8.78
CA ALA A 25 -20.11 -2.27 9.85
C ALA A 25 -20.04 -1.46 11.17
N ASP A 26 -19.02 -0.61 11.35
CA ASP A 26 -18.65 -0.04 12.64
C ASP A 26 -18.95 1.46 12.82
N ASN A 27 -19.66 2.15 11.89
CA ASN A 27 -20.00 3.59 12.02
C ASN A 27 -18.81 4.49 12.48
N THR A 28 -17.60 4.15 12.03
CA THR A 28 -16.36 4.68 12.60
C THR A 28 -16.02 6.04 11.99
N PRO A 29 -15.58 7.03 12.78
CA PRO A 29 -15.13 8.32 12.24
C PRO A 29 -13.93 8.16 11.29
N GLU A 30 -13.85 9.04 10.30
CA GLU A 30 -12.84 9.00 9.21
C GLU A 30 -11.39 8.99 9.71
N SER A 31 -11.12 9.66 10.83
CA SER A 31 -9.80 9.67 11.49
C SER A 31 -9.38 8.30 12.02
N GLU A 32 -10.32 7.54 12.58
CA GLU A 32 -10.07 6.18 13.07
C GLU A 32 -9.90 5.20 11.91
N VAL A 33 -10.63 5.38 10.81
CA VAL A 33 -10.45 4.58 9.58
C VAL A 33 -9.04 4.74 9.03
N LYS A 34 -8.54 5.97 8.97
CA LYS A 34 -7.16 6.23 8.52
C LYS A 34 -6.12 5.56 9.42
N ALA A 35 -6.29 5.63 10.74
CA ALA A 35 -5.40 4.95 11.68
C ALA A 35 -5.45 3.42 11.54
N LYS A 36 -6.64 2.84 11.27
CA LYS A 36 -6.81 1.41 10.99
C LYS A 36 -6.10 1.02 9.68
N ILE A 37 -6.18 1.85 8.64
CA ILE A 37 -5.48 1.64 7.37
C ILE A 37 -3.96 1.69 7.57
N ASP A 38 -3.43 2.69 8.28
CA ASP A 38 -1.99 2.80 8.56
C ASP A 38 -1.48 1.56 9.32
N LYS A 39 -2.27 1.09 10.30
CA LYS A 39 -1.96 -0.15 11.03
C LYS A 39 -1.96 -1.38 10.11
N LEU A 40 -2.96 -1.51 9.24
CA LEU A 40 -3.05 -2.61 8.27
C LEU A 40 -1.82 -2.62 7.35
N LEU A 41 -1.40 -1.46 6.85
CA LEU A 41 -0.21 -1.34 5.99
C LEU A 41 1.07 -1.76 6.73
N GLU A 42 1.20 -1.41 8.01
CA GLU A 42 2.36 -1.80 8.81
C GLU A 42 2.36 -3.31 9.13
N ASP A 43 1.21 -3.89 9.48
CA ASP A 43 1.06 -5.32 9.70
C ASP A 43 1.40 -6.11 8.43
N MET A 44 0.90 -5.66 7.27
CA MET A 44 1.25 -6.24 5.97
C MET A 44 2.76 -6.12 5.66
N ARG A 45 3.40 -5.01 6.03
CA ARG A 45 4.84 -4.81 5.84
C ARG A 45 5.64 -5.82 6.66
N ILE A 46 5.28 -5.99 7.94
CA ILE A 46 5.94 -6.94 8.84
C ILE A 46 5.80 -8.37 8.31
N GLU A 47 4.58 -8.80 7.97
CA GLU A 47 4.31 -10.13 7.42
C GLU A 47 5.03 -10.39 6.10
N THR A 48 5.07 -9.39 5.22
CA THR A 48 5.78 -9.49 3.94
C THR A 48 7.29 -9.58 4.17
N ASN A 49 7.86 -8.77 5.06
CA ASN A 49 9.29 -8.78 5.39
C ASN A 49 9.74 -10.07 6.08
N LYS A 50 8.86 -10.81 6.76
CA LYS A 50 9.15 -12.15 7.29
C LYS A 50 9.44 -13.17 6.17
N LYS A 51 8.81 -12.99 5.01
CA LYS A 51 8.95 -13.88 3.85
C LYS A 51 10.05 -13.44 2.88
N LEU A 52 10.58 -12.24 3.03
CA LEU A 52 11.59 -11.65 2.15
C LEU A 52 13.01 -11.84 2.70
N ALA A 53 13.96 -12.01 1.77
CA ALA A 53 15.38 -11.97 2.09
C ALA A 53 15.79 -10.58 2.63
N SER A 54 16.88 -10.54 3.39
CA SER A 54 17.38 -9.32 4.05
C SER A 54 17.57 -8.13 3.12
N PHE A 55 18.06 -8.35 1.90
CA PHE A 55 18.30 -7.31 0.88
C PHE A 55 17.00 -6.84 0.17
N SER A 56 15.92 -7.62 0.25
CA SER A 56 14.63 -7.29 -0.36
C SER A 56 13.64 -6.70 0.63
N LYS A 57 14.05 -6.48 1.89
CA LYS A 57 13.17 -5.96 2.93
C LYS A 57 12.68 -4.57 2.55
N ILE A 58 11.36 -4.40 2.64
CA ILE A 58 10.70 -3.14 2.34
C ILE A 58 10.69 -2.30 3.61
N THR A 59 11.24 -1.10 3.49
CA THR A 59 11.39 -0.18 4.62
C THR A 59 10.06 0.44 5.00
N LYS A 60 9.26 0.85 4.01
CA LYS A 60 8.00 1.55 4.25
C LYS A 60 6.94 1.18 3.21
N PHE A 61 5.71 1.00 3.69
CA PHE A 61 4.52 0.97 2.85
C PHE A 61 3.87 2.35 2.87
N VAL A 62 3.51 2.86 1.70
CA VAL A 62 2.88 4.16 1.53
C VAL A 62 1.54 3.93 0.83
N GLU A 63 0.48 4.47 1.41
CA GLU A 63 -0.83 4.46 0.80
C GLU A 63 -0.82 5.25 -0.51
N GLN A 64 -1.38 4.64 -1.55
CA GLN A 64 -1.61 5.24 -2.85
C GLN A 64 -3.13 5.40 -3.00
N ILE A 65 -3.64 6.62 -2.84
CA ILE A 65 -5.08 6.90 -2.89
C ILE A 65 -5.62 6.66 -4.31
N GLU A 66 -4.91 7.15 -5.32
CA GLU A 66 -5.34 7.00 -6.70
C GLU A 66 -4.91 5.66 -7.31
N PRO A 67 -5.77 5.00 -8.10
CA PRO A 67 -5.42 3.76 -8.75
C PRO A 67 -4.26 3.96 -9.73
N PHE A 68 -3.38 2.96 -9.82
CA PHE A 68 -2.28 3.00 -10.78
C PHE A 68 -2.81 3.06 -12.22
N VAL A 69 -2.32 4.04 -12.99
CA VAL A 69 -2.67 4.21 -14.41
C VAL A 69 -2.22 2.97 -15.18
N LYS A 70 -3.14 2.39 -15.93
CA LYS A 70 -2.91 1.19 -16.72
C LYS A 70 -2.92 1.51 -18.21
N THR A 71 -2.22 0.68 -18.97
CA THR A 71 -2.32 0.60 -20.43
C THR A 71 -3.67 -0.02 -20.82
N PRO A 72 -4.09 0.08 -22.10
CA PRO A 72 -5.29 -0.63 -22.59
C PRO A 72 -5.24 -2.14 -22.34
N THR A 73 -4.03 -2.72 -22.32
CA THR A 73 -3.79 -4.14 -21.97
C THR A 73 -3.71 -4.39 -20.47
N LYS A 74 -4.20 -3.45 -19.64
CA LYS A 74 -4.26 -3.51 -18.16
C LYS A 74 -2.91 -3.60 -17.43
N LYS A 75 -1.77 -3.45 -18.12
CA LYS A 75 -0.45 -3.36 -17.48
C LYS A 75 -0.26 -1.99 -16.82
N ILE A 76 0.28 -1.96 -15.61
CA ILE A 76 0.59 -0.72 -14.88
C ILE A 76 1.68 0.07 -15.61
N LYS A 77 1.45 1.37 -15.82
CA LYS A 77 2.42 2.32 -16.38
C LYS A 77 3.44 2.74 -15.33
N ARG A 78 4.38 1.83 -15.01
CA ARG A 78 5.38 2.01 -13.93
C ARG A 78 6.24 3.28 -14.07
N TYR A 79 6.47 3.75 -15.30
CA TYR A 79 7.26 4.96 -15.59
C TYR A 79 6.63 6.25 -15.05
N LEU A 80 5.35 6.24 -14.65
CA LEU A 80 4.68 7.40 -14.05
C LEU A 80 4.92 7.55 -12.54
N TYR A 81 5.60 6.59 -11.92
CA TYR A 81 5.71 6.49 -10.47
C TYR A 81 7.16 6.46 -9.98
N VAL A 82 8.09 7.02 -10.75
CA VAL A 82 9.53 7.05 -10.44
C VAL A 82 9.82 8.37 -9.72
N ASP A 83 9.77 8.35 -8.39
CA ASP A 83 10.21 9.46 -7.52
C ASP A 83 11.54 9.11 -6.85
#